data_AF-A0A929CQI5-F1
#
_entry.id   AF-A0A929CQI5-F1
#
_cell.length_a   1.000
_cell.length_b   1.000
_cell.length_c   1.000
_cell.angle_alpha   90.00
_cell.angle_beta   90.00
_cell.angle_gamma   90.00
#
_symmetry.space_group_name_H-M   'P 1'
#
loop_
_entity.id
_entity.type
_entity.pdbx_description
1 polymer ?
#
loop_
_entity_poly.entity_id
_entity_poly.type
_entity_poly.pdbx_seq_one_letter_code
_entity_poly.pdbx_strand_id
1 'polypeptide(L)'
;MKKKKLTAVLLSLFLIVNIAYSQVNIEISQQLDEYFNNRKEVYFDFQIDHFNQIEILSKIISIDNINDQNRITAYANREEFEKFLSFGLDYNMLKHPSFLIEDPVMLDKVNIRAIEDWDFYPTYEAYVDMMYQFASDYPDLCQVFSIGNTYEEHELLMAKISDNVGISENEPQFLYTSTMHGDETAGYVLMLRLIDYLLDNYDNNPRIANMVNEIEIWINPLANPDGTYASGNNTVYGATRYNAHGVDLNRNYPDPEDGPHPDGNEWQIETLAFMDLAENNHFVMSCNIHGGAEVANYPWDTWPQLAADNDWWVYVCREYADTAQANSPPGYFTDLNYGITNGYAWYTIAGGRQDNMTYFYQGREFTLEISHTKLLPANQLPDFWNYNYRSFLNYMEQVLFGIRGIVTDSNTSEPLNAEIYILDHEEDSSWVYTSLPIGNYNRVIYEGAYDVRYSAPGYISKIIEDVIADNKSTTVLDVELVYQFSNIGEPEPIQIRIFPNPVTSNYFKIKAEDGVKEVQIYNLSGALVYMNQFPGDPRAYIDVSTLSAGSYILHVKTGNKLSTQKIEIIR
;
A
#
# COMPACT_ATOMS: atom_id res chain seq x y z
N MET A 1 10.47 -66.40 -18.13
CA MET A 1 11.60 -65.78 -17.41
C MET A 1 11.82 -64.28 -17.68
N LYS A 2 11.66 -63.77 -18.92
CA LYS A 2 11.93 -62.34 -19.24
C LYS A 2 10.97 -61.32 -18.59
N LYS A 3 9.65 -61.59 -18.51
CA LYS A 3 8.68 -60.67 -17.86
C LYS A 3 8.91 -60.47 -16.36
N LYS A 4 9.22 -61.54 -15.61
CA LYS A 4 9.53 -61.45 -14.15
C LYS A 4 10.77 -60.62 -13.85
N LYS A 5 11.78 -60.63 -14.73
CA LYS A 5 13.00 -59.80 -14.59
C LYS A 5 12.71 -58.32 -14.83
N LEU A 6 11.87 -57.98 -15.80
CA LEU A 6 11.49 -56.58 -16.08
C LEU A 6 10.66 -55.97 -14.94
N THR A 7 9.71 -56.73 -14.38
CA THR A 7 8.90 -56.30 -13.22
C THR A 7 9.75 -56.12 -11.97
N ALA A 8 10.73 -57.01 -11.73
CA ALA A 8 11.66 -56.86 -10.61
C ALA A 8 12.57 -55.63 -10.76
N VAL A 9 13.02 -55.33 -12.00
CA VAL A 9 13.83 -54.13 -12.29
C VAL A 9 13.01 -52.85 -12.07
N LEU A 10 11.77 -52.80 -12.54
CA LEU A 10 10.87 -51.66 -12.32
C LEU A 10 10.53 -51.46 -10.83
N LEU A 11 10.29 -52.53 -10.09
CA LEU A 11 10.10 -52.48 -8.63
C LEU A 11 11.36 -52.00 -7.91
N SER A 12 12.55 -52.45 -8.32
CA SER A 12 13.80 -51.96 -7.75
C SER A 12 14.08 -50.49 -8.07
N LEU A 13 13.78 -50.03 -9.29
CA LEU A 13 13.89 -48.62 -9.67
C LEU A 13 12.91 -47.75 -8.87
N PHE A 14 11.66 -48.19 -8.73
CA PHE A 14 10.67 -47.51 -7.91
C PHE A 14 11.09 -47.46 -6.43
N LEU A 15 11.63 -48.55 -5.89
CA LEU A 15 12.14 -48.59 -4.52
C LEU A 15 13.35 -47.66 -4.34
N ILE A 16 14.29 -47.63 -5.29
CA ILE A 16 15.46 -46.75 -5.26
C ILE A 16 15.03 -45.28 -5.32
N VAL A 17 14.06 -44.93 -6.17
CA VAL A 17 13.53 -43.55 -6.25
C VAL A 17 12.85 -43.16 -4.93
N ASN A 18 12.06 -44.04 -4.31
CA ASN A 18 11.43 -43.74 -3.02
C ASN A 18 12.45 -43.64 -1.87
N ILE A 19 13.50 -44.48 -1.88
CA ILE A 19 14.59 -44.39 -0.89
C ILE A 19 15.37 -43.08 -1.07
N ALA A 20 15.70 -42.71 -2.32
CA ALA A 20 16.37 -41.45 -2.61
C ALA A 20 15.52 -40.24 -2.20
N TYR A 21 14.23 -40.25 -2.52
CA TYR A 21 13.28 -39.21 -2.10
C TYR A 21 13.17 -39.11 -0.57
N SER A 22 13.08 -40.26 0.11
CA SER A 22 13.06 -40.33 1.56
C SER A 22 14.37 -39.84 2.20
N GLN A 23 15.51 -40.12 1.59
CA GLN A 23 16.83 -39.69 2.07
C GLN A 23 16.99 -38.17 1.96
N VAL A 24 16.60 -37.60 0.81
CA VAL A 24 16.60 -36.14 0.58
C VAL A 24 15.69 -35.44 1.60
N ASN A 25 14.49 -35.97 1.86
CA ASN A 25 13.59 -35.38 2.87
C ASN A 25 14.16 -35.46 4.30
N ILE A 26 14.93 -36.50 4.63
CA ILE A 26 15.59 -36.61 5.94
C ILE A 26 16.72 -35.58 6.06
N GLU A 27 17.51 -35.38 5.00
CA GLU A 27 18.59 -34.38 4.97
C GLU A 27 18.04 -32.96 5.08
N ILE A 28 16.98 -32.63 4.31
CA ILE A 28 16.28 -31.34 4.42
C ILE A 28 15.71 -31.14 5.82
N SER A 29 15.04 -32.14 6.39
CA SER A 29 14.46 -32.04 7.74
C SER A 29 15.53 -31.78 8.81
N GLN A 30 16.69 -32.46 8.73
CA GLN A 30 17.79 -32.26 9.67
C GLN A 30 18.39 -30.85 9.54
N GLN A 31 18.52 -30.36 8.31
CA GLN A 31 19.02 -29.02 8.03
C GLN A 31 18.06 -27.93 8.54
N LEU A 32 16.75 -28.11 8.36
CA LEU A 32 15.73 -27.22 8.93
C LEU A 32 15.78 -27.21 10.46
N ASP A 33 15.95 -28.37 11.10
CA ASP A 33 16.08 -28.43 12.56
C ASP A 33 17.34 -27.71 13.07
N GLU A 34 18.44 -27.74 12.32
CA GLU A 34 19.67 -27.02 12.67
C GLU A 34 19.48 -25.50 12.57
N TYR A 35 18.92 -25.01 11.47
CA TYR A 35 18.81 -23.56 11.22
C TYR A 35 17.74 -22.87 12.06
N PHE A 36 16.62 -23.55 12.34
CA PHE A 36 15.51 -23.00 13.10
C PHE A 36 15.55 -23.37 14.59
N ASN A 37 16.68 -23.90 15.09
CA ASN A 37 16.84 -24.18 16.51
C ASN A 37 16.84 -22.87 17.32
N ASN A 38 15.69 -22.57 17.96
CA ASN A 38 15.41 -21.34 18.69
C ASN A 38 15.41 -20.07 17.81
N ARG A 39 15.08 -20.18 16.52
CA ARG A 39 14.87 -19.03 15.63
C ARG A 39 13.55 -19.16 14.87
N LYS A 40 12.85 -18.05 14.71
CA LYS A 40 11.61 -17.99 13.91
C LYS A 40 11.91 -17.86 12.40
N GLU A 41 13.06 -17.28 12.07
CA GLU A 41 13.47 -16.98 10.70
C GLU A 41 14.97 -17.20 10.48
N VAL A 42 15.33 -17.34 9.21
CA VAL A 42 16.71 -17.41 8.73
C VAL A 42 17.01 -16.24 7.81
N TYR A 43 18.28 -15.85 7.76
CA TYR A 43 18.80 -14.86 6.81
C TYR A 43 19.88 -15.49 5.96
N PHE A 44 19.77 -15.37 4.64
CA PHE A 44 20.64 -16.06 3.70
C PHE A 44 20.75 -15.28 2.39
N ASP A 45 21.74 -15.66 1.59
CA ASP A 45 21.85 -15.17 0.22
C ASP A 45 21.92 -16.29 -0.80
N PHE A 46 21.54 -15.95 -2.03
CA PHE A 46 21.58 -16.86 -3.16
C PHE A 46 21.73 -16.08 -4.47
N GLN A 47 22.08 -16.80 -5.53
CA GLN A 47 22.26 -16.23 -6.86
C GLN A 47 21.05 -16.57 -7.73
N ILE A 48 20.57 -15.60 -8.51
CA ILE A 48 19.63 -15.87 -9.60
C ILE A 48 20.33 -15.75 -10.95
N ASP A 49 19.80 -16.47 -11.94
CA ASP A 49 20.24 -16.41 -13.34
C ASP A 49 19.42 -15.41 -14.15
N HIS A 50 18.13 -15.25 -13.81
CA HIS A 50 17.17 -14.47 -14.56
C HIS A 50 16.23 -13.68 -13.64
N PHE A 51 15.93 -12.44 -14.00
CA PHE A 51 15.08 -11.53 -13.19
C PHE A 51 13.67 -12.09 -12.96
N ASN A 52 13.11 -12.86 -13.90
CA ASN A 52 11.81 -13.51 -13.73
C ASN A 52 11.75 -14.54 -12.59
N GLN A 53 12.90 -14.98 -12.05
CA GLN A 53 12.92 -15.81 -10.84
C GLN A 53 12.49 -15.00 -9.61
N ILE A 54 12.68 -13.67 -9.61
CA ILE A 54 12.29 -12.77 -8.52
C ILE A 54 10.78 -12.78 -8.37
N GLU A 55 10.02 -12.63 -9.46
CA GLU A 55 8.54 -12.66 -9.44
C GLU A 55 7.96 -13.91 -8.76
N ILE A 56 8.65 -15.05 -8.87
CA ILE A 56 8.22 -16.31 -8.25
C ILE A 56 8.70 -16.37 -6.80
N LEU A 57 9.97 -16.04 -6.56
CA LEU A 57 10.59 -16.17 -5.24
C LEU A 57 10.06 -15.12 -4.25
N SER A 58 9.72 -13.90 -4.70
CA SER A 58 9.18 -12.84 -3.83
C SER A 58 7.81 -13.18 -3.24
N LYS A 59 7.09 -14.15 -3.83
CA LYS A 59 5.83 -14.71 -3.30
C LYS A 59 6.04 -15.88 -2.34
N ILE A 60 7.29 -16.29 -2.10
CA ILE A 60 7.64 -17.48 -1.30
C ILE A 60 8.53 -17.12 -0.13
N ILE A 61 9.48 -16.22 -0.32
CA ILE A 61 10.42 -15.74 0.70
C ILE A 61 10.40 -14.22 0.72
N SER A 62 10.78 -13.63 1.85
CA SER A 62 10.87 -12.18 1.95
C SER A 62 12.22 -11.69 1.44
N ILE A 63 12.19 -11.11 0.23
CA ILE A 63 13.37 -10.46 -0.36
C ILE A 63 13.70 -9.20 0.44
N ASP A 64 14.99 -9.08 0.77
CA ASP A 64 15.57 -7.98 1.53
C ASP A 64 16.32 -7.00 0.61
N ASN A 65 17.21 -7.51 -0.25
CA ASN A 65 17.94 -6.68 -1.20
C ASN A 65 18.39 -7.50 -2.42
N ILE A 66 18.60 -6.79 -3.54
CA ILE A 66 19.16 -7.32 -4.78
C ILE A 66 20.33 -6.44 -5.19
N ASN A 67 21.52 -7.01 -5.30
CA ASN A 67 22.70 -6.27 -5.73
C ASN A 67 22.92 -6.33 -7.26
N ASP A 68 23.86 -5.50 -7.75
CA ASP A 68 24.24 -5.41 -9.17
C ASP A 68 24.74 -6.72 -9.80
N GLN A 69 25.01 -7.74 -8.99
CA GLN A 69 25.48 -9.05 -9.44
C GLN A 69 24.36 -10.10 -9.44
N ASN A 70 23.09 -9.69 -9.33
CA ASN A 70 21.93 -10.58 -9.21
C ASN A 70 22.03 -11.53 -8.00
N ARG A 71 22.72 -11.11 -6.94
CA ARG A 71 22.73 -11.82 -5.67
C ARG A 71 21.65 -11.21 -4.78
N ILE A 72 20.81 -12.09 -4.23
CA ILE A 72 19.68 -11.71 -3.40
C ILE A 72 19.99 -12.06 -1.95
N THR A 73 19.73 -11.12 -1.03
CA THR A 73 19.56 -11.43 0.39
C THR A 73 18.07 -11.59 0.69
N ALA A 74 17.73 -12.55 1.53
CA ALA A 74 16.34 -12.82 1.88
C ALA A 74 16.21 -13.39 3.28
N TYR A 75 14.99 -13.22 3.80
CA TYR A 75 14.50 -13.86 5.02
C TYR A 75 13.53 -14.97 4.64
N ALA A 76 13.46 -15.98 5.49
CA ALA A 76 12.44 -16.99 5.39
C ALA A 76 12.12 -17.58 6.77
N ASN A 77 10.84 -17.83 7.03
CA ASN A 77 10.43 -18.73 8.10
C ASN A 77 10.68 -20.18 7.67
N ARG A 78 10.37 -21.13 8.55
CA ARG A 78 10.65 -22.56 8.29
C ARG A 78 9.94 -23.09 7.04
N GLU A 79 8.67 -22.74 6.83
CA GLU A 79 7.88 -23.22 5.70
C GLU A 79 8.34 -22.58 4.39
N GLU A 80 8.58 -21.27 4.41
CA GLU A 80 9.10 -20.50 3.28
C GLU A 80 10.47 -21.03 2.84
N PHE A 81 11.35 -21.31 3.81
CA PHE A 81 12.68 -21.84 3.51
C PHE A 81 12.60 -23.26 2.95
N GLU A 82 11.72 -24.11 3.47
CA GLU A 82 11.47 -25.43 2.89
C GLU A 82 10.99 -25.33 1.43
N LYS A 83 10.08 -24.40 1.13
CA LYS A 83 9.64 -24.11 -0.25
C LYS A 83 10.80 -23.61 -1.11
N PHE A 84 11.64 -22.72 -0.59
CA PHE A 84 12.84 -22.22 -1.28
C PHE A 84 13.81 -23.36 -1.63
N LEU A 85 14.07 -24.30 -0.71
CA LEU A 85 14.97 -25.43 -0.96
C LEU A 85 14.49 -26.31 -2.13
N SER A 86 13.18 -26.34 -2.42
CA SER A 86 12.64 -27.10 -3.56
C SER A 86 13.08 -26.55 -4.93
N PHE A 87 13.56 -25.30 -5.01
CA PHE A 87 14.11 -24.71 -6.23
C PHE A 87 15.54 -25.19 -6.55
N GLY A 88 16.22 -25.82 -5.58
CA GLY A 88 17.57 -26.37 -5.78
C GLY A 88 18.63 -25.31 -6.10
N LEU A 89 18.44 -24.06 -5.64
CA LEU A 89 19.40 -22.98 -5.77
C LEU A 89 20.50 -23.10 -4.70
N ASP A 90 21.74 -22.81 -5.08
CA ASP A 90 22.83 -22.70 -4.12
C ASP A 90 22.64 -21.43 -3.27
N TYR A 91 22.84 -21.56 -1.96
CA TYR A 91 22.68 -20.48 -1.00
C TYR A 91 23.77 -20.50 0.08
N ASN A 92 23.96 -19.38 0.78
CA ASN A 92 24.80 -19.32 1.96
C ASN A 92 24.02 -18.70 3.12
N MET A 93 24.10 -19.34 4.27
CA MET A 93 23.54 -18.79 5.50
C MET A 93 24.34 -17.58 5.94
N LEU A 94 23.65 -16.49 6.24
CA LEU A 94 24.23 -15.25 6.72
C LEU A 94 23.96 -15.07 8.22
N LYS A 95 24.76 -14.22 8.86
CA LYS A 95 24.45 -13.77 10.22
C LYS A 95 23.29 -12.79 10.13
N HIS A 96 22.25 -13.02 10.92
CA HIS A 96 21.08 -12.14 10.99
C HIS A 96 21.47 -10.70 11.34
N PRO A 97 20.90 -9.66 10.70
CA PRO A 97 21.26 -8.27 10.94
C PRO A 97 21.13 -7.82 12.41
N SER A 98 20.08 -8.27 13.11
CA SER A 98 19.86 -7.94 14.53
C SER A 98 20.89 -8.54 15.50
N PHE A 99 21.80 -9.40 15.05
CA PHE A 99 22.91 -9.93 15.86
C PHE A 99 24.25 -9.24 15.55
N LEU A 100 24.30 -8.29 14.62
CA LEU A 100 25.55 -7.61 14.27
C LEU A 100 26.06 -6.69 15.39
N ILE A 101 25.17 -6.21 16.25
CA ILE A 101 25.48 -5.41 17.44
C ILE A 101 25.12 -6.22 18.67
N GLU A 102 26.10 -6.65 19.46
CA GLU A 102 25.87 -7.61 20.57
C GLU A 102 25.21 -7.00 21.82
N ASP A 103 25.38 -5.69 22.04
CA ASP A 103 24.88 -4.97 23.23
C ASP A 103 24.42 -3.56 22.81
N PRO A 104 23.23 -3.43 22.19
CA PRO A 104 22.69 -2.12 21.83
C PRO A 104 22.46 -1.28 23.09
N VAL A 105 22.72 0.03 23.02
CA VAL A 105 22.50 0.93 24.16
C VAL A 105 21.00 1.06 24.40
N MET A 106 20.53 0.57 25.55
CA MET A 106 19.12 0.57 25.92
C MET A 106 18.78 1.67 26.93
N LEU A 107 17.61 2.30 26.79
CA LEU A 107 17.01 3.20 27.78
C LEU A 107 15.85 2.49 28.50
N ASP A 108 15.93 2.39 29.82
CA ASP A 108 14.94 1.69 30.66
C ASP A 108 14.02 2.64 31.47
N LYS A 109 14.50 3.84 31.81
CA LYS A 109 13.74 4.80 32.63
C LYS A 109 13.51 6.09 31.87
N VAL A 110 12.25 6.51 31.84
CA VAL A 110 11.83 7.62 31.00
C VAL A 110 11.68 8.91 31.78
N ASN A 111 12.35 9.93 31.27
CA ASN A 111 11.94 11.31 31.37
C ASN A 111 12.41 12.00 30.09
N ILE A 112 11.51 12.15 29.11
CA ILE A 112 11.84 12.70 27.79
C ILE A 112 12.53 14.06 27.92
N ARG A 113 12.12 14.89 28.89
CA ARG A 113 12.70 16.21 29.13
C ARG A 113 14.13 16.19 29.65
N ALA A 114 14.61 15.05 30.10
CA ALA A 114 16.00 14.84 30.54
C ALA A 114 16.86 14.16 29.47
N ILE A 115 16.30 13.87 28.29
CA ILE A 115 17.04 13.28 27.17
C ILE A 115 17.83 14.41 26.50
N GLU A 116 19.15 14.38 26.69
CA GLU A 116 20.07 15.32 26.04
C GLU A 116 20.47 14.83 24.64
N ASP A 117 20.68 13.52 24.50
CA ASP A 117 21.09 12.86 23.26
C ASP A 117 20.17 11.66 22.96
N TRP A 118 19.76 11.51 21.70
CA TRP A 118 18.89 10.42 21.22
C TRP A 118 19.71 9.22 20.74
N ASP A 119 20.68 8.79 21.54
CA ASP A 119 21.67 7.77 21.22
C ASP A 119 21.41 6.41 21.89
N PHE A 120 20.14 6.01 21.94
CA PHE A 120 19.66 4.78 22.58
C PHE A 120 18.48 4.17 21.82
N TYR A 121 18.21 2.91 22.11
CA TYR A 121 16.93 2.25 21.85
C TYR A 121 16.16 2.12 23.16
N PRO A 122 14.86 2.42 23.23
CA PRO A 122 14.10 2.20 24.47
C PRO A 122 13.84 0.70 24.69
N THR A 123 13.73 0.26 25.95
CA THR A 123 13.03 -0.99 26.28
C THR A 123 11.55 -0.85 25.90
N TYR A 124 10.81 -1.96 25.80
CA TYR A 124 9.38 -1.89 25.45
C TYR A 124 8.62 -1.02 26.46
N GLU A 125 8.86 -1.23 27.75
CA GLU A 125 8.22 -0.43 28.80
C GLU A 125 8.61 1.05 28.70
N ALA A 126 9.89 1.36 28.42
CA ALA A 126 10.30 2.74 28.22
C ALA A 126 9.65 3.36 26.98
N TYR A 127 9.44 2.61 25.91
CA TYR A 127 8.71 3.11 24.74
C TYR A 127 7.27 3.48 25.05
N VAL A 128 6.56 2.60 25.76
CA VAL A 128 5.19 2.85 26.20
C VAL A 128 5.14 4.11 27.08
N ASP A 129 6.04 4.21 28.07
CA ASP A 129 6.15 5.37 28.94
C ASP A 129 6.47 6.66 28.14
N MET A 130 7.34 6.59 27.13
CA MET A 130 7.65 7.74 26.26
C MET A 130 6.41 8.20 25.49
N MET A 131 5.72 7.28 24.83
CA MET A 131 4.53 7.58 24.05
C MET A 131 3.47 8.26 24.92
N TYR A 132 3.14 7.70 26.09
CA TYR A 132 2.17 8.31 26.99
C TYR A 132 2.68 9.60 27.66
N GLN A 133 3.99 9.78 27.84
CA GLN A 133 4.55 11.04 28.32
C GLN A 133 4.35 12.18 27.31
N PHE A 134 4.43 11.94 25.99
CA PHE A 134 4.14 12.98 24.99
C PHE A 134 2.73 13.59 25.18
N ALA A 135 1.71 12.74 25.31
CA ALA A 135 0.34 13.19 25.55
C ALA A 135 0.17 13.87 26.92
N SER A 136 0.89 13.39 27.96
CA SER A 136 0.84 14.00 29.30
C SER A 136 1.49 15.39 29.34
N ASP A 137 2.59 15.58 28.60
CA ASP A 137 3.33 16.84 28.57
C ASP A 137 2.67 17.88 27.65
N TYR A 138 1.95 17.42 26.61
CA TYR A 138 1.29 18.26 25.61
C TYR A 138 -0.19 17.87 25.38
N PRO A 139 -1.06 17.93 26.40
CA PRO A 139 -2.43 17.42 26.32
C PRO A 139 -3.33 18.15 25.33
N ASP A 140 -3.00 19.41 24.99
CA ASP A 140 -3.76 20.20 24.02
C ASP A 140 -3.33 19.93 22.57
N LEU A 141 -2.11 19.40 22.36
CA LEU A 141 -1.55 19.17 21.03
C LEU A 141 -1.43 17.68 20.67
N CYS A 142 -1.37 16.78 21.64
CA CYS A 142 -1.04 15.38 21.44
C CYS A 142 -2.01 14.44 22.16
N GLN A 143 -2.50 13.45 21.44
CA GLN A 143 -3.20 12.29 21.98
C GLN A 143 -2.45 11.02 21.61
N VAL A 144 -2.30 10.12 22.58
CA VAL A 144 -1.69 8.81 22.38
C VAL A 144 -2.67 7.73 22.77
N PHE A 145 -2.82 6.74 21.90
CA PHE A 145 -3.70 5.59 22.10
C PHE A 145 -3.18 4.37 21.33
N SER A 146 -3.64 3.20 21.74
CA SER A 146 -3.40 1.95 21.03
C SER A 146 -4.44 1.74 19.94
N ILE A 147 -4.01 1.36 18.73
CA ILE A 147 -4.89 0.93 17.63
C ILE A 147 -5.21 -0.58 17.70
N GLY A 148 -4.61 -1.29 18.65
CA GLY A 148 -4.76 -2.73 18.82
C GLY A 148 -3.59 -3.32 19.61
N ASN A 149 -3.74 -4.56 20.07
CA ASN A 149 -2.67 -5.31 20.71
C ASN A 149 -2.12 -6.36 19.74
N THR A 150 -0.85 -6.72 19.91
CA THR A 150 -0.19 -7.84 19.22
C THR A 150 -0.38 -9.16 19.97
N TYR A 151 0.23 -10.25 19.47
CA TYR A 151 0.02 -11.60 20.00
C TYR A 151 0.72 -11.80 21.34
N GLU A 152 1.82 -11.07 21.57
CA GLU A 152 2.51 -10.99 22.86
C GLU A 152 1.96 -9.86 23.76
N GLU A 153 0.78 -9.32 23.45
CA GLU A 153 0.07 -8.26 24.19
C GLU A 153 0.80 -6.90 24.23
N HIS A 154 1.66 -6.63 23.26
CA HIS A 154 2.22 -5.29 23.06
C HIS A 154 1.20 -4.37 22.39
N GLU A 155 1.16 -3.10 22.79
CA GLU A 155 0.29 -2.08 22.24
C GLU A 155 0.86 -1.53 20.92
N LEU A 156 0.01 -1.41 19.90
CA LEU A 156 0.29 -0.66 18.68
C LEU A 156 -0.04 0.81 18.91
N LEU A 157 0.90 1.54 19.53
CA LEU A 157 0.69 2.93 19.92
C LEU A 157 0.79 3.90 18.75
N MET A 158 -0.10 4.89 18.75
CA MET A 158 -0.18 5.97 17.77
C MET A 158 -0.18 7.32 18.50
N ALA A 159 0.63 8.26 18.03
CA ALA A 159 0.53 9.67 18.44
C ALA A 159 -0.23 10.45 17.37
N LYS A 160 -1.35 11.07 17.76
CA LYS A 160 -2.08 12.05 16.98
C LYS A 160 -1.68 13.45 17.44
N ILE A 161 -1.27 14.32 16.52
CA ILE A 161 -0.79 15.68 16.78
C ILE A 161 -1.55 16.68 15.90
N SER A 162 -2.15 17.70 16.51
CA SER A 162 -2.86 18.82 15.86
C SER A 162 -3.10 19.91 16.91
N ASP A 163 -3.28 21.18 16.51
CA ASP A 163 -3.57 22.27 17.44
C ASP A 163 -4.94 22.13 18.15
N ASN A 164 -5.88 21.40 17.54
CA ASN A 164 -7.13 20.98 18.19
C ASN A 164 -7.34 19.46 18.11
N VAL A 165 -6.37 18.70 18.64
CA VAL A 165 -6.28 17.22 18.55
C VAL A 165 -7.57 16.43 18.85
N GLY A 166 -8.50 16.98 19.64
CA GLY A 166 -9.78 16.34 20.00
C GLY A 166 -10.96 16.60 19.04
N ILE A 167 -10.78 17.40 17.99
CA ILE A 167 -11.85 17.83 17.07
C ILE A 167 -11.40 17.55 15.64
N SER A 168 -12.33 17.09 14.78
CA SER A 168 -12.06 17.01 13.34
C SER A 168 -12.23 18.38 12.70
N GLU A 169 -11.20 18.83 12.01
CA GLU A 169 -11.14 20.15 11.34
C GLU A 169 -10.87 20.00 9.84
N ASN A 170 -10.90 21.11 9.10
CA ASN A 170 -10.60 21.14 7.66
C ASN A 170 -9.11 20.95 7.38
N GLU A 171 -8.54 19.89 7.93
CA GLU A 171 -7.14 19.52 7.87
C GLU A 171 -7.02 18.20 7.10
N PRO A 172 -6.00 18.05 6.26
CA PRO A 172 -5.66 16.75 5.72
C PRO A 172 -5.05 15.88 6.83
N GLN A 173 -5.36 14.58 6.80
CA GLN A 173 -4.71 13.61 7.67
C GLN A 173 -3.45 13.07 7.00
N PHE A 174 -2.34 13.05 7.74
CA PHE A 174 -1.05 12.52 7.31
C PHE A 174 -0.58 11.40 8.26
N LEU A 175 -0.01 10.31 7.74
CA LEU A 175 0.45 9.17 8.55
C LEU A 175 1.92 8.79 8.31
N TYR A 176 2.76 8.86 9.34
CA TYR A 176 4.05 8.16 9.38
C TYR A 176 3.95 6.89 10.22
N THR A 177 4.53 5.80 9.73
CA THR A 177 4.75 4.60 10.51
C THR A 177 6.17 4.09 10.34
N SER A 178 6.69 3.30 11.28
CA SER A 178 7.99 2.66 11.13
C SER A 178 7.99 1.24 11.69
N THR A 179 8.99 0.47 11.27
CA THR A 179 9.39 -0.76 11.97
C THR A 179 8.30 -1.82 11.92
N MET A 180 7.65 -1.96 10.75
CA MET A 180 6.75 -3.10 10.50
C MET A 180 7.54 -4.39 10.30
N HIS A 181 8.79 -4.27 9.86
CA HIS A 181 9.81 -5.29 10.10
C HIS A 181 10.51 -4.99 11.43
N GLY A 182 10.43 -5.92 12.38
CA GLY A 182 10.88 -5.68 13.75
C GLY A 182 12.39 -5.45 13.89
N ASP A 183 13.20 -5.92 12.94
CA ASP A 183 14.65 -5.73 12.94
C ASP A 183 15.13 -4.43 12.25
N GLU A 184 14.21 -3.64 11.66
CA GLU A 184 14.50 -2.38 10.96
C GLU A 184 14.30 -1.18 11.89
N THR A 185 15.20 -1.07 12.86
CA THR A 185 15.00 -0.27 14.09
C THR A 185 15.40 1.21 13.98
N ALA A 186 16.04 1.66 12.90
CA ALA A 186 16.45 3.06 12.78
C ALA A 186 15.25 4.02 12.80
N GLY A 187 14.20 3.69 12.04
CA GLY A 187 13.02 4.56 11.91
C GLY A 187 12.24 4.67 13.23
N TYR A 188 12.29 3.62 14.06
CA TYR A 188 11.68 3.59 15.38
C TYR A 188 12.09 4.79 16.25
N VAL A 189 13.40 4.99 16.41
CA VAL A 189 13.91 6.09 17.24
C VAL A 189 13.71 7.44 16.58
N LEU A 190 13.83 7.50 15.25
CA LEU A 190 13.63 8.73 14.49
C LEU A 190 12.17 9.21 14.55
N MET A 191 11.19 8.32 14.59
CA MET A 191 9.78 8.68 14.74
C MET A 191 9.44 9.14 16.16
N LEU A 192 10.00 8.51 17.19
CA LEU A 192 9.89 9.03 18.57
C LEU A 192 10.46 10.45 18.67
N ARG A 193 11.61 10.69 18.04
CA ARG A 193 12.24 12.01 18.00
C ARG A 193 11.45 13.01 17.16
N LEU A 194 10.77 12.57 16.10
CA LEU A 194 9.89 13.44 15.30
C LEU A 194 8.70 13.93 16.13
N ILE A 195 8.07 13.05 16.91
CA ILE A 195 6.99 13.43 17.84
C ILE A 195 7.50 14.50 18.81
N ASP A 196 8.61 14.24 19.50
CA ASP A 196 9.23 15.20 20.43
C ASP A 196 9.53 16.54 19.75
N TYR A 197 10.15 16.50 18.56
CA TYR A 197 10.54 17.68 17.82
C TYR A 197 9.34 18.54 17.41
N LEU A 198 8.24 17.94 16.93
CA LEU A 198 7.03 18.67 16.55
C LEU A 198 6.43 19.38 17.78
N LEU A 199 6.32 18.67 18.90
CA LEU A 199 5.70 19.19 20.13
C LEU A 199 6.56 20.27 20.80
N ASP A 200 7.88 20.05 20.91
CA ASP A 200 8.79 20.99 21.56
C ASP A 200 9.01 22.28 20.76
N ASN A 201 8.85 22.21 19.43
CA ASN A 201 9.06 23.36 18.55
C ASN A 201 7.77 24.09 18.16
N TYR A 202 6.59 23.63 18.59
CA TYR A 202 5.32 24.27 18.25
C TYR A 202 5.30 25.77 18.56
N ASP A 203 5.62 26.16 19.81
CA ASP A 203 5.58 27.58 20.22
C ASP A 203 6.75 28.42 19.68
N ASN A 204 7.81 27.78 19.19
CA ASN A 204 9.11 28.42 18.94
C ASN A 204 9.53 28.43 17.46
N ASN A 205 8.86 27.64 16.61
CA ASN A 205 9.18 27.50 15.20
C ASN A 205 7.94 27.71 14.32
N PRO A 206 7.83 28.84 13.59
CA PRO A 206 6.66 29.15 12.78
C PRO A 206 6.31 28.10 11.72
N ARG A 207 7.32 27.38 11.20
CA ARG A 207 7.09 26.30 10.23
C ARG A 207 6.38 25.13 10.91
N ILE A 208 6.84 24.74 12.10
CA ILE A 208 6.25 23.63 12.87
C ILE A 208 4.87 24.01 13.39
N ALA A 209 4.69 25.23 13.88
CA ALA A 209 3.37 25.76 14.25
C ALA A 209 2.39 25.65 13.08
N ASN A 210 2.79 26.11 11.88
CA ASN A 210 1.95 26.02 10.70
C ASN A 210 1.62 24.58 10.31
N MET A 211 2.57 23.64 10.44
CA MET A 211 2.30 22.23 10.15
C MET A 211 1.29 21.65 11.15
N VAL A 212 1.45 21.89 12.45
CA VAL A 212 0.54 21.37 13.48
C VAL A 212 -0.85 22.01 13.42
N ASN A 213 -0.97 23.25 12.93
CA ASN A 213 -2.24 23.97 12.77
C ASN A 213 -3.01 23.66 11.46
N GLU A 214 -2.36 22.97 10.52
CA GLU A 214 -2.93 22.79 9.17
C GLU A 214 -2.95 21.31 8.76
N ILE A 215 -2.39 20.42 9.58
CA ILE A 215 -2.27 18.98 9.32
C ILE A 215 -2.63 18.23 10.58
N GLU A 216 -3.52 17.24 10.45
CA GLU A 216 -3.74 16.25 11.48
C GLU A 216 -2.68 15.14 11.31
N ILE A 217 -1.64 15.18 12.14
CA ILE A 217 -0.43 14.36 12.00
C ILE A 217 -0.55 13.09 12.85
N TRP A 218 -0.35 11.93 12.24
CA TRP A 218 -0.39 10.62 12.90
C TRP A 218 0.97 9.95 12.79
N ILE A 219 1.53 9.49 13.91
CA ILE A 219 2.86 8.86 13.96
C ILE A 219 2.81 7.57 14.79
N ASN A 220 3.15 6.44 14.16
CA ASN A 220 3.42 5.17 14.83
C ASN A 220 4.92 4.82 14.72
N PRO A 221 5.68 4.88 15.82
CA PRO A 221 7.10 4.52 15.77
C PRO A 221 7.37 3.02 15.59
N LEU A 222 6.45 2.16 16.03
CA LEU A 222 6.67 0.73 16.16
C LEU A 222 5.44 -0.07 15.74
N ALA A 223 5.41 -0.51 14.48
CA ALA A 223 4.30 -1.27 13.91
C ALA A 223 4.39 -2.78 14.19
N ASN A 224 5.58 -3.29 14.56
CA ASN A 224 5.81 -4.70 14.92
C ASN A 224 6.64 -4.82 16.22
N PRO A 225 6.06 -4.51 17.38
CA PRO A 225 6.76 -4.63 18.66
C PRO A 225 7.12 -6.08 19.00
N ASP A 226 6.33 -7.07 18.60
CA ASP A 226 6.62 -8.50 18.85
C ASP A 226 7.89 -8.96 18.13
N GLY A 227 8.09 -8.52 16.88
CA GLY A 227 9.31 -8.77 16.14
C GLY A 227 10.51 -8.02 16.75
N THR A 228 10.30 -6.76 17.14
CA THR A 228 11.36 -5.90 17.69
C THR A 228 11.89 -6.43 19.04
N TYR A 229 10.99 -6.89 19.91
CA TYR A 229 11.32 -7.44 21.23
C TYR A 229 11.23 -8.97 21.27
N ALA A 230 11.51 -9.65 20.14
CA ALA A 230 11.44 -11.11 20.05
C ALA A 230 12.36 -11.86 21.04
N SER A 231 13.42 -11.20 21.52
CA SER A 231 14.34 -11.73 22.55
C SER A 231 14.01 -11.24 23.97
N GLY A 232 12.88 -10.56 24.16
CA GLY A 232 12.38 -10.00 25.41
C GLY A 232 12.44 -8.47 25.45
N ASN A 233 11.51 -7.87 26.20
CA ASN A 233 11.23 -6.44 26.28
C ASN A 233 12.41 -5.51 26.65
N ASN A 234 13.50 -6.08 27.18
CA ASN A 234 14.65 -5.30 27.64
C ASN A 234 15.67 -4.98 26.53
N THR A 235 15.51 -5.51 25.32
CA THR A 235 16.50 -5.32 24.25
C THR A 235 15.90 -5.47 22.85
N VAL A 236 16.45 -4.73 21.90
CA VAL A 236 16.23 -4.92 20.46
C VAL A 236 17.24 -5.89 19.83
N TYR A 237 18.20 -6.40 20.61
CA TYR A 237 19.12 -7.45 20.17
C TYR A 237 18.35 -8.73 19.89
N GLY A 238 18.58 -9.33 18.71
CA GLY A 238 17.85 -10.52 18.31
C GLY A 238 16.39 -10.26 17.94
N ALA A 239 16.06 -9.02 17.56
CA ALA A 239 14.83 -8.69 16.84
C ALA A 239 14.68 -9.56 15.58
N THR A 240 13.43 -9.82 15.20
CA THR A 240 13.06 -10.51 13.96
C THR A 240 12.36 -9.56 13.00
N ARG A 241 12.54 -9.79 11.70
CA ARG A 241 11.79 -9.14 10.63
C ARG A 241 10.30 -9.44 10.78
N TYR A 242 9.95 -10.73 10.91
CA TYR A 242 8.56 -11.17 10.95
C TYR A 242 7.87 -10.87 12.29
N ASN A 243 6.54 -10.92 12.30
CA ASN A 243 5.74 -10.78 13.52
C ASN A 243 5.85 -12.02 14.43
N ALA A 244 5.07 -12.06 15.51
CA ALA A 244 5.09 -13.17 16.47
C ALA A 244 4.86 -14.56 15.84
N HIS A 245 4.08 -14.63 14.76
CA HIS A 245 3.73 -15.85 14.04
C HIS A 245 4.65 -16.19 12.87
N GLY A 246 5.70 -15.40 12.64
CA GLY A 246 6.63 -15.64 11.55
C GLY A 246 6.06 -15.27 10.17
N VAL A 247 5.16 -14.28 10.13
CA VAL A 247 4.61 -13.71 8.89
C VAL A 247 5.25 -12.35 8.62
N ASP A 248 5.60 -12.10 7.36
CA ASP A 248 6.03 -10.78 6.90
C ASP A 248 4.80 -9.86 6.76
N LEU A 249 4.71 -8.84 7.63
CA LEU A 249 3.58 -7.91 7.61
C LEU A 249 3.49 -7.13 6.30
N ASN A 250 4.60 -6.91 5.59
CA ASN A 250 4.62 -6.20 4.30
C ASN A 250 4.42 -7.15 3.10
N ARG A 251 3.90 -8.35 3.33
CA ARG A 251 3.33 -9.26 2.31
C ARG A 251 1.89 -9.67 2.62
N ASN A 252 1.35 -9.18 3.73
CA ASN A 252 0.11 -9.68 4.32
C ASN A 252 -1.10 -8.79 4.03
N TYR A 253 -0.97 -7.70 3.28
CA TYR A 253 -2.09 -6.84 2.88
C TYR A 253 -2.81 -7.39 1.63
N PRO A 254 -4.06 -6.98 1.37
CA PRO A 254 -4.69 -7.29 0.09
C PRO A 254 -3.95 -6.59 -1.06
N ASP A 255 -3.82 -7.31 -2.16
CA ASP A 255 -3.11 -6.90 -3.36
C ASP A 255 -4.08 -6.72 -4.53
N PRO A 256 -3.91 -5.67 -5.35
CA PRO A 256 -4.83 -5.43 -6.45
C PRO A 256 -4.66 -6.40 -7.64
N GLU A 257 -3.54 -7.13 -7.74
CA GLU A 257 -3.34 -8.22 -8.70
C GLU A 257 -3.67 -9.60 -8.11
N ASP A 258 -3.08 -9.91 -6.95
CA ASP A 258 -3.06 -11.25 -6.35
C ASP A 258 -4.19 -11.49 -5.32
N GLY A 259 -4.99 -10.46 -5.02
CA GLY A 259 -6.18 -10.57 -4.18
C GLY A 259 -5.91 -10.47 -2.67
N PRO A 260 -6.82 -10.96 -1.80
CA PRO A 260 -6.80 -10.60 -0.38
C PRO A 260 -5.64 -11.18 0.44
N HIS A 261 -5.11 -12.34 0.06
CA HIS A 261 -4.08 -13.06 0.83
C HIS A 261 -2.95 -13.55 -0.12
N PRO A 262 -2.15 -12.64 -0.68
CA PRO A 262 -1.14 -12.98 -1.68
C PRO A 262 -0.01 -13.86 -1.11
N ASP A 263 0.30 -13.74 0.18
CA ASP A 263 1.24 -14.57 0.92
C ASP A 263 0.67 -15.95 1.32
N GLY A 264 -0.64 -16.16 1.15
CA GLY A 264 -1.35 -17.37 1.55
C GLY A 264 -1.65 -17.50 3.05
N ASN A 265 -1.38 -16.47 3.85
CA ASN A 265 -1.68 -16.45 5.28
C ASN A 265 -2.97 -15.68 5.58
N GLU A 266 -3.58 -15.95 6.73
CA GLU A 266 -4.62 -15.06 7.26
C GLU A 266 -4.02 -13.67 7.56
N TRP A 267 -4.85 -12.64 7.52
CA TRP A 267 -4.44 -11.31 7.96
C TRP A 267 -4.03 -11.35 9.43
N GLN A 268 -2.81 -10.90 9.71
CA GLN A 268 -2.29 -10.80 11.06
C GLN A 268 -3.01 -9.67 11.82
N ILE A 269 -3.03 -9.75 13.14
CA ILE A 269 -3.74 -8.74 13.96
C ILE A 269 -3.13 -7.35 13.82
N GLU A 270 -1.82 -7.25 13.58
CA GLU A 270 -1.16 -5.99 13.27
C GLU A 270 -1.66 -5.42 11.94
N THR A 271 -1.71 -6.25 10.89
CA THR A 271 -2.25 -5.90 9.56
C THR A 271 -3.70 -5.43 9.67
N LEU A 272 -4.55 -6.17 10.40
CA LEU A 272 -5.96 -5.82 10.62
C LEU A 272 -6.10 -4.48 11.34
N ALA A 273 -5.29 -4.21 12.37
CA ALA A 273 -5.34 -2.94 13.09
C ALA A 273 -5.01 -1.74 12.18
N PHE A 274 -4.04 -1.87 11.28
CA PHE A 274 -3.72 -0.81 10.32
C PHE A 274 -4.75 -0.68 9.19
N MET A 275 -5.33 -1.79 8.71
CA MET A 275 -6.44 -1.74 7.74
C MET A 275 -7.69 -1.10 8.35
N ASP A 276 -8.04 -1.44 9.60
CA ASP A 276 -9.14 -0.81 10.34
C ASP A 276 -8.86 0.68 10.57
N LEU A 277 -7.62 1.05 10.88
CA LEU A 277 -7.21 2.44 11.00
C LEU A 277 -7.43 3.20 9.68
N ALA A 278 -6.99 2.63 8.55
CA ALA A 278 -7.14 3.23 7.21
C ALA A 278 -8.60 3.29 6.74
N GLU A 279 -9.44 2.32 7.09
CA GLU A 279 -10.87 2.34 6.78
C GLU A 279 -11.62 3.46 7.52
N ASN A 280 -11.19 3.78 8.75
CA ASN A 280 -11.87 4.75 9.61
C ASN A 280 -11.29 6.17 9.51
N ASN A 281 -10.28 6.39 8.66
CA ASN A 281 -9.61 7.68 8.50
C ASN A 281 -9.37 7.97 7.01
N HIS A 282 -9.30 9.24 6.64
CA HIS A 282 -9.02 9.67 5.28
C HIS A 282 -7.59 10.19 5.16
N PHE A 283 -6.61 9.28 5.26
CA PHE A 283 -5.20 9.63 5.10
C PHE A 283 -4.90 10.01 3.65
N VAL A 284 -4.58 11.29 3.43
CA VAL A 284 -4.27 11.83 2.11
C VAL A 284 -2.89 11.33 1.64
N MET A 285 -1.93 11.34 2.57
CA MET A 285 -0.56 10.90 2.36
C MET A 285 -0.09 10.09 3.57
N SER A 286 0.78 9.12 3.30
CA SER A 286 1.45 8.37 4.33
C SER A 286 2.86 7.93 3.91
N CYS A 287 3.61 7.38 4.86
CA CYS A 287 4.90 6.77 4.61
C CYS A 287 5.17 5.68 5.64
N ASN A 288 5.62 4.53 5.17
CA ASN A 288 6.12 3.44 6.01
C ASN A 288 7.65 3.39 5.93
N ILE A 289 8.32 3.42 7.08
CA ILE A 289 9.78 3.50 7.17
C ILE A 289 10.39 2.11 7.42
N HIS A 290 11.44 1.82 6.66
CA HIS A 290 12.15 0.56 6.56
C HIS A 290 13.67 0.76 6.66
N GLY A 291 14.40 -0.35 6.71
CA GLY A 291 15.86 -0.38 6.63
C GLY A 291 16.38 -1.62 5.89
N GLY A 292 17.56 -1.48 5.29
CA GLY A 292 18.16 -2.46 4.39
C GLY A 292 18.73 -1.79 3.14
N ALA A 293 18.16 -0.65 2.75
CA ALA A 293 18.63 0.23 1.69
C ALA A 293 18.61 1.71 2.13
N GLU A 294 19.03 2.62 1.24
CA GLU A 294 18.93 4.06 1.42
C GLU A 294 18.26 4.70 0.18
N VAL A 295 16.93 4.55 0.09
CA VAL A 295 16.14 4.91 -1.09
C VAL A 295 14.67 5.22 -0.75
N ALA A 296 14.07 6.18 -1.45
CA ALA A 296 12.63 6.40 -1.47
C ALA A 296 11.96 5.51 -2.54
N ASN A 297 11.26 4.48 -2.10
CA ASN A 297 10.51 3.54 -2.94
C ASN A 297 9.07 4.03 -3.13
N TYR A 298 8.60 4.18 -4.36
CA TYR A 298 7.23 4.65 -4.65
C TYR A 298 6.42 3.67 -5.51
N PRO A 299 5.07 3.74 -5.47
CA PRO A 299 4.19 2.82 -6.17
C PRO A 299 4.43 2.70 -7.68
N TRP A 300 4.07 1.56 -8.28
CA TRP A 300 3.56 0.35 -7.64
C TRP A 300 4.70 -0.62 -7.26
N ASP A 301 4.50 -1.38 -6.19
CA ASP A 301 5.34 -2.54 -5.86
C ASP A 301 4.90 -3.80 -6.65
N THR A 302 3.60 -3.96 -6.86
CA THR A 302 3.00 -5.15 -7.48
C THR A 302 2.95 -5.07 -9.01
N TRP A 303 2.76 -3.87 -9.57
CA TRP A 303 2.52 -3.68 -11.00
C TRP A 303 3.66 -3.05 -11.80
N PRO A 304 3.90 -3.50 -13.06
CA PRO A 304 4.92 -2.92 -13.93
C PRO A 304 4.51 -1.58 -14.55
N GLN A 305 3.21 -1.29 -14.68
CA GLN A 305 2.76 0.02 -15.12
C GLN A 305 3.02 1.08 -14.03
N LEU A 306 3.17 2.33 -14.44
CA LEU A 306 3.37 3.43 -13.50
C LEU A 306 2.01 3.90 -12.97
N ALA A 307 1.96 4.37 -11.72
CA ALA A 307 0.77 4.99 -11.15
C ALA A 307 0.39 6.27 -11.91
N ALA A 308 -0.90 6.64 -11.91
CA ALA A 308 -1.40 7.86 -12.53
C ALA A 308 -0.62 9.12 -12.08
N ASP A 309 -0.27 9.18 -10.80
CA ASP A 309 0.45 10.28 -10.17
C ASP A 309 1.99 10.14 -10.26
N ASN A 310 2.54 9.39 -11.23
CA ASN A 310 3.98 9.11 -11.31
C ASN A 310 4.88 10.35 -11.30
N ASP A 311 4.52 11.41 -12.02
CA ASP A 311 5.34 12.64 -12.05
C ASP A 311 5.38 13.32 -10.68
N TRP A 312 4.27 13.29 -9.94
CA TRP A 312 4.20 13.76 -8.56
C TRP A 312 5.04 12.87 -7.64
N TRP A 313 4.96 11.54 -7.78
CA TRP A 313 5.77 10.60 -7.01
C TRP A 313 7.27 10.83 -7.20
N VAL A 314 7.73 10.93 -8.45
CA VAL A 314 9.13 11.21 -8.76
C VAL A 314 9.54 12.54 -8.14
N TYR A 315 8.71 13.57 -8.21
CA TYR A 315 8.99 14.88 -7.63
C TYR A 315 9.16 14.83 -6.10
N VAL A 316 8.19 14.26 -5.37
CA VAL A 316 8.23 14.25 -3.90
C VAL A 316 9.33 13.33 -3.35
N CYS A 317 9.56 12.18 -3.99
CA CYS A 317 10.67 11.30 -3.62
C CYS A 317 12.03 11.96 -3.89
N ARG A 318 12.15 12.75 -4.97
CA ARG A 318 13.37 13.55 -5.21
C ARG A 318 13.57 14.63 -4.18
N GLU A 319 12.51 15.34 -3.80
CA GLU A 319 12.59 16.34 -2.75
C GLU A 319 13.08 15.74 -1.43
N TYR A 320 12.60 14.54 -1.08
CA TYR A 320 13.10 13.79 0.07
C TYR A 320 14.59 13.47 -0.07
N ALA A 321 14.97 12.79 -1.15
CA ALA A 321 16.32 12.30 -1.40
C ALA A 321 17.35 13.43 -1.44
N ASP A 322 17.10 14.47 -2.21
CA ASP A 322 18.00 15.60 -2.39
C ASP A 322 18.22 16.35 -1.07
N THR A 323 17.16 16.51 -0.27
CA THR A 323 17.25 17.14 1.06
C THR A 323 18.09 16.30 2.01
N ALA A 324 17.91 14.98 2.00
CA ALA A 324 18.66 14.06 2.85
C ALA A 324 20.14 14.05 2.48
N GLN A 325 20.45 13.95 1.19
CA GLN A 325 21.81 14.01 0.63
C GLN A 325 22.51 15.34 0.94
N ALA A 326 21.79 16.47 0.87
CA ALA A 326 22.37 17.78 1.17
C ALA A 326 22.76 17.98 2.65
N ASN A 327 22.19 17.18 3.55
CA ASN A 327 22.38 17.29 5.01
C ASN A 327 23.15 16.11 5.61
N SER A 328 23.79 15.29 4.77
CA SER A 328 24.48 14.06 5.17
C SER A 328 25.88 13.94 4.55
N PRO A 329 26.72 12.99 5.02
CA PRO A 329 27.98 12.68 4.37
C PRO A 329 27.81 12.24 2.92
N PRO A 330 28.80 12.50 2.04
CA PRO A 330 28.76 12.03 0.66
C PRO A 330 28.56 10.50 0.59
N GLY A 331 27.55 10.08 -0.18
CA GLY A 331 27.20 8.68 -0.39
C GLY A 331 25.95 8.21 0.33
N TYR A 332 25.46 8.95 1.35
CA TYR A 332 24.20 8.63 2.00
C TYR A 332 23.01 8.86 1.06
N PHE A 333 22.06 7.92 1.06
CA PHE A 333 20.80 8.01 0.28
C PHE A 333 21.02 8.09 -1.23
N THR A 334 22.02 7.35 -1.75
CA THR A 334 22.39 7.35 -3.18
C THR A 334 22.07 6.06 -3.91
N ASP A 335 21.37 5.12 -3.27
CA ASP A 335 21.05 3.82 -3.87
C ASP A 335 20.16 3.96 -5.12
N LEU A 336 20.28 2.96 -6.00
CA LEU A 336 19.50 2.82 -7.24
C LEU A 336 19.57 4.09 -8.11
N ASN A 337 18.43 4.71 -8.41
CA ASN A 337 18.38 5.94 -9.17
C ASN A 337 18.71 7.13 -8.24
N TYR A 338 19.91 7.16 -7.65
CA TYR A 338 20.37 8.28 -6.81
C TYR A 338 19.39 8.67 -5.68
N GLY A 339 18.84 7.67 -4.99
CA GLY A 339 17.98 7.84 -3.83
C GLY A 339 16.47 7.71 -4.05
N ILE A 340 15.99 7.36 -5.27
CA ILE A 340 14.59 6.95 -5.44
C ILE A 340 14.48 5.68 -6.31
N THR A 341 13.35 4.98 -6.21
CA THR A 341 13.00 3.91 -7.14
C THR A 341 11.49 3.71 -7.21
N ASN A 342 10.98 3.23 -8.35
CA ASN A 342 9.67 2.57 -8.40
C ASN A 342 9.84 1.15 -7.81
N GLY A 343 8.85 0.70 -7.04
CA GLY A 343 8.83 -0.60 -6.38
C GLY A 343 9.08 -1.78 -7.30
N TYR A 344 8.20 -1.94 -8.29
CA TYR A 344 8.30 -3.03 -9.25
C TYR A 344 9.65 -3.06 -9.98
N ALA A 345 10.17 -1.88 -10.35
CA ALA A 345 11.46 -1.74 -11.02
C ALA A 345 12.65 -2.12 -10.14
N TRP A 346 12.54 -1.99 -8.81
CA TRP A 346 13.55 -2.49 -7.87
C TRP A 346 13.43 -4.01 -7.73
N TYR A 347 12.29 -4.45 -7.21
CA TYR A 347 11.82 -5.83 -7.26
C TYR A 347 10.34 -5.89 -6.88
N THR A 348 9.58 -6.69 -7.61
CA THR A 348 8.15 -6.81 -7.35
C THR A 348 7.84 -7.60 -6.08
N ILE A 349 6.88 -7.08 -5.32
CA ILE A 349 6.28 -7.74 -4.16
C ILE A 349 4.75 -7.65 -4.27
N ALA A 350 4.05 -8.61 -3.70
CA ALA A 350 2.60 -8.57 -3.56
C ALA A 350 2.21 -8.44 -2.09
N GLY A 351 1.09 -7.76 -1.82
CA GLY A 351 0.56 -7.60 -0.47
C GLY A 351 1.34 -6.62 0.41
N GLY A 352 2.02 -5.66 -0.22
CA GLY A 352 2.66 -4.54 0.48
C GLY A 352 1.64 -3.53 0.98
N ARG A 353 1.94 -2.88 2.11
CA ARG A 353 1.06 -1.83 2.66
C ARG A 353 0.99 -0.60 1.76
N GLN A 354 2.09 -0.27 1.11
CA GLN A 354 2.22 0.88 0.20
C GLN A 354 1.13 0.87 -0.89
N ASP A 355 1.05 -0.26 -1.60
CA ASP A 355 0.07 -0.46 -2.67
C ASP A 355 -1.35 -0.59 -2.10
N ASN A 356 -1.51 -1.15 -0.90
CA ASN A 356 -2.80 -1.22 -0.23
C ASN A 356 -3.38 0.17 0.09
N MET A 357 -2.59 1.02 0.76
CA MET A 357 -2.95 2.40 1.09
C MET A 357 -3.28 3.20 -0.17
N THR A 358 -2.50 3.01 -1.23
CA THR A 358 -2.68 3.76 -2.48
C THR A 358 -3.89 3.30 -3.28
N TYR A 359 -4.08 2.00 -3.46
CA TYR A 359 -5.14 1.45 -4.32
C TYR A 359 -6.51 1.36 -3.63
N PHE A 360 -6.57 0.81 -2.41
CA PHE A 360 -7.86 0.52 -1.76
C PHE A 360 -8.41 1.72 -0.98
N TYR A 361 -7.53 2.57 -0.44
CA TYR A 361 -7.89 3.71 0.39
C TYR A 361 -7.67 5.07 -0.29
N GLN A 362 -7.27 5.08 -1.57
CA GLN A 362 -6.99 6.29 -2.36
C GLN A 362 -5.99 7.24 -1.68
N GLY A 363 -5.12 6.71 -0.82
CA GLY A 363 -4.04 7.44 -0.17
C GLY A 363 -2.83 7.57 -1.08
N ARG A 364 -1.77 8.22 -0.59
CA ARG A 364 -0.47 8.26 -1.25
C ARG A 364 0.57 7.81 -0.24
N GLU A 365 0.91 6.52 -0.28
CA GLU A 365 1.98 5.97 0.53
C GLU A 365 3.22 5.70 -0.30
N PHE A 366 4.40 6.02 0.24
CA PHE A 366 5.67 5.52 -0.27
C PHE A 366 6.45 4.84 0.87
N THR A 367 7.26 3.87 0.51
CA THR A 367 8.15 3.14 1.41
C THR A 367 9.50 3.83 1.46
N LEU A 368 9.99 4.09 2.67
CA LEU A 368 11.22 4.84 2.88
C LEU A 368 12.28 3.95 3.54
N GLU A 369 13.31 3.60 2.77
CA GLU A 369 14.50 2.90 3.26
C GLU A 369 15.53 3.92 3.74
N ILE A 370 15.80 4.00 5.05
CA ILE A 370 16.62 5.08 5.62
C ILE A 370 18.05 4.68 6.00
N SER A 371 18.40 3.40 5.92
CA SER A 371 19.71 2.92 6.36
C SER A 371 20.04 1.53 5.81
N HIS A 372 21.26 1.31 5.30
CA HIS A 372 21.74 -0.05 4.98
C HIS A 372 21.83 -0.95 6.22
N THR A 373 22.10 -0.37 7.39
CA THR A 373 22.27 -1.12 8.63
C THR A 373 20.96 -1.12 9.42
N LYS A 374 20.26 -2.26 9.44
CA LYS A 374 18.93 -2.39 10.09
C LYS A 374 18.92 -2.13 11.59
N LEU A 375 19.98 -2.58 12.30
CA LEU A 375 20.24 -2.25 13.70
C LEU A 375 21.49 -1.38 13.79
N LEU A 376 21.31 -0.07 13.90
CA LEU A 376 22.39 0.91 13.97
C LEU A 376 23.08 0.91 15.34
N PRO A 377 24.39 1.21 15.41
CA PRO A 377 25.00 1.63 16.66
C PRO A 377 24.27 2.88 17.17
N ALA A 378 23.82 2.86 18.42
CA ALA A 378 22.91 3.88 18.92
C ALA A 378 23.50 5.31 18.86
N ASN A 379 24.83 5.44 18.98
CA ASN A 379 25.53 6.71 18.80
C ASN A 379 25.49 7.30 17.37
N GLN A 380 24.99 6.56 16.38
CA GLN A 380 24.75 7.06 15.01
C GLN A 380 23.33 7.60 14.83
N LEU A 381 22.38 7.24 15.69
CA LEU A 381 20.98 7.69 15.58
C LEU A 381 20.84 9.22 15.55
N PRO A 382 21.61 10.02 16.33
CA PRO A 382 21.55 11.46 16.22
C PRO A 382 21.96 12.00 14.84
N ASP A 383 22.91 11.36 14.17
CA ASP A 383 23.35 11.73 12.83
C ASP A 383 22.27 11.39 11.79
N PHE A 384 21.69 10.18 11.85
CA PHE A 384 20.59 9.79 10.97
C PHE A 384 19.36 10.70 11.14
N TRP A 385 19.07 11.16 12.35
CA TRP A 385 18.09 12.22 12.55
C TRP A 385 18.48 13.49 11.79
N ASN A 386 19.71 13.98 11.96
CA ASN A 386 20.19 15.21 11.32
C ASN A 386 20.16 15.15 9.79
N TYR A 387 20.32 13.96 9.21
CA TYR A 387 20.23 13.71 7.78
C TYR A 387 18.78 13.84 7.30
N ASN A 388 17.83 13.24 8.02
CA ASN A 388 16.48 12.99 7.49
C ASN A 388 15.39 13.94 8.00
N TYR A 389 15.54 14.58 9.16
CA TYR A 389 14.39 15.27 9.77
C TYR A 389 13.81 16.39 8.89
N ARG A 390 14.65 17.07 8.11
CA ARG A 390 14.18 18.08 7.15
C ARG A 390 13.36 17.43 6.02
N SER A 391 13.78 16.26 5.55
CA SER A 391 13.05 15.49 4.55
C SER A 391 11.73 14.96 5.10
N PHE A 392 11.68 14.51 6.38
CA PHE A 392 10.42 14.13 7.02
C PHE A 392 9.40 15.28 7.02
N LEU A 393 9.85 16.49 7.37
CA LEU A 393 9.00 17.68 7.36
C LEU A 393 8.59 18.08 5.93
N ASN A 394 9.53 18.08 4.98
CA ASN A 394 9.25 18.43 3.59
C ASN A 394 8.20 17.49 2.96
N TYR A 395 8.29 16.19 3.21
CA TYR A 395 7.32 15.21 2.70
C TYR A 395 5.95 15.38 3.36
N MET A 396 5.92 15.61 4.67
CA MET A 396 4.67 15.88 5.39
C MET A 396 3.96 17.14 4.86
N GLU A 397 4.71 18.21 4.56
CA GLU A 397 4.14 19.45 4.00
C GLU A 397 3.50 19.28 2.61
N GLN A 398 3.88 18.25 1.83
CA GLN A 398 3.28 18.00 0.51
C GLN A 398 1.77 17.78 0.59
N VAL A 399 1.27 17.31 1.73
CA VAL A 399 -0.17 17.06 1.95
C VAL A 399 -1.01 18.35 1.87
N LEU A 400 -0.36 19.50 2.02
CA LEU A 400 -1.01 20.82 1.92
C LEU A 400 -1.12 21.32 0.48
N PHE A 401 -0.36 20.76 -0.47
CA PHE A 401 -0.28 21.25 -1.85
C PHE A 401 -1.26 20.55 -2.80
N GLY A 402 -1.33 21.02 -4.05
CA GLY A 402 -2.27 20.52 -5.05
C GLY A 402 -3.62 21.22 -4.95
N ILE A 403 -4.72 20.47 -5.13
CA ILE A 403 -6.08 21.01 -5.16
C ILE A 403 -6.80 20.59 -3.87
N ARG A 404 -7.36 21.57 -3.15
CA ARG A 404 -8.08 21.34 -1.89
C ARG A 404 -9.39 22.12 -1.88
N GLY A 405 -10.36 21.72 -1.07
CA GLY A 405 -11.59 22.48 -0.89
C GLY A 405 -12.67 21.68 -0.21
N ILE A 406 -13.89 22.23 -0.18
CA ILE A 406 -15.08 21.59 0.40
C ILE A 406 -16.15 21.40 -0.68
N VAL A 407 -16.85 20.27 -0.66
CA VAL A 407 -18.02 20.01 -1.51
C VAL A 407 -19.31 20.00 -0.69
N THR A 408 -20.30 20.81 -1.08
CA THR A 408 -21.58 20.95 -0.36
C THR A 408 -22.80 20.88 -1.29
N ASP A 409 -23.98 20.65 -0.73
CA ASP A 409 -25.26 20.86 -1.44
C ASP A 409 -25.53 22.36 -1.58
N SER A 410 -25.74 22.82 -2.82
CA SER A 410 -26.08 24.21 -3.15
C SER A 410 -27.32 24.79 -2.45
N ASN A 411 -28.24 23.97 -1.95
CA ASN A 411 -29.48 24.41 -1.30
C ASN A 411 -29.38 24.40 0.23
N THR A 412 -28.76 23.38 0.82
CA THR A 412 -28.69 23.20 2.28
C THR A 412 -27.36 23.65 2.87
N SER A 413 -26.34 23.80 2.03
CA SER A 413 -24.93 24.00 2.42
C SER A 413 -24.37 22.84 3.26
N GLU A 414 -25.07 21.70 3.31
CA GLU A 414 -24.58 20.51 4.01
C GLU A 414 -23.43 19.87 3.22
N PRO A 415 -22.36 19.43 3.90
CA PRO A 415 -21.27 18.67 3.31
C PRO A 415 -21.72 17.40 2.60
N LEU A 416 -21.07 17.10 1.47
CA LEU A 416 -21.34 15.91 0.66
C LEU A 416 -20.19 14.94 0.72
N ASN A 417 -20.49 13.64 0.65
CA ASN A 417 -19.53 12.63 0.23
C ASN A 417 -19.49 12.62 -1.31
N ALA A 418 -18.54 13.37 -1.87
CA ALA A 418 -18.35 13.57 -3.30
C ALA A 418 -17.03 12.96 -3.78
N GLU A 419 -17.04 12.45 -5.00
CA GLU A 419 -15.87 12.03 -5.77
C GLU A 419 -15.25 13.24 -6.49
N ILE A 420 -13.93 13.35 -6.41
CA ILE A 420 -13.10 14.29 -7.15
C ILE A 420 -12.28 13.48 -8.15
N TYR A 421 -12.57 13.68 -9.43
CA TYR A 421 -12.01 12.90 -10.53
C TYR A 421 -11.39 13.85 -11.57
N ILE A 422 -10.09 13.75 -11.81
CA ILE A 422 -9.39 14.51 -12.84
C ILE A 422 -9.54 13.82 -14.20
N LEU A 423 -10.15 14.53 -15.16
CA LEU A 423 -10.39 13.98 -16.49
C LEU A 423 -9.08 13.70 -17.21
N ASP A 424 -9.03 12.58 -17.94
CA ASP A 424 -7.87 12.12 -18.71
C ASP A 424 -6.57 11.91 -17.88
N HIS A 425 -6.68 11.80 -16.55
CA HIS A 425 -5.57 11.53 -15.63
C HIS A 425 -5.82 10.30 -14.75
N GLU A 426 -7.01 10.18 -14.14
CA GLU A 426 -7.23 9.16 -13.11
C GLU A 426 -7.25 7.73 -13.69
N GLU A 427 -6.41 6.86 -13.12
CA GLU A 427 -6.30 5.43 -13.41
C GLU A 427 -6.07 4.66 -12.11
N ASP A 428 -6.33 3.35 -12.09
CA ASP A 428 -5.94 2.46 -10.98
C ASP A 428 -6.28 2.97 -9.57
N SER A 429 -7.50 3.50 -9.39
CA SER A 429 -8.02 4.01 -8.10
C SER A 429 -7.38 5.33 -7.62
N SER A 430 -6.84 6.16 -8.52
CA SER A 430 -6.17 7.42 -8.12
C SER A 430 -7.11 8.60 -7.81
N TRP A 431 -8.43 8.51 -8.07
CA TRP A 431 -9.37 9.58 -7.68
C TRP A 431 -9.51 9.67 -6.15
N VAL A 432 -10.09 10.77 -5.64
CA VAL A 432 -10.29 10.95 -4.19
C VAL A 432 -11.73 11.25 -3.84
N TYR A 433 -12.06 11.10 -2.57
CA TYR A 433 -13.35 11.47 -2.01
C TYR A 433 -13.19 12.59 -0.99
N THR A 434 -14.25 13.35 -0.79
CA THR A 434 -14.36 14.23 0.37
C THR A 434 -14.50 13.43 1.67
N SER A 435 -13.97 13.95 2.78
CA SER A 435 -14.15 13.39 4.11
C SER A 435 -15.32 14.04 4.85
N LEU A 436 -16.23 13.24 5.40
CA LEU A 436 -17.31 13.70 6.27
C LEU A 436 -16.85 13.74 7.73
N PRO A 437 -17.39 14.66 8.57
CA PRO A 437 -18.57 15.50 8.33
C PRO A 437 -18.30 16.84 7.65
N ILE A 438 -17.05 17.18 7.32
CA ILE A 438 -16.69 18.53 6.82
C ILE A 438 -16.95 18.68 5.32
N GLY A 439 -16.82 17.60 4.56
CA GLY A 439 -16.90 17.57 3.10
C GLY A 439 -15.63 18.06 2.43
N ASN A 440 -14.50 18.08 3.14
CA ASN A 440 -13.23 18.53 2.60
C ASN A 440 -12.53 17.45 1.78
N TYR A 441 -11.83 17.83 0.73
CA TYR A 441 -11.01 16.93 -0.08
C TYR A 441 -9.61 17.51 -0.27
N ASN A 442 -8.66 16.61 -0.54
CA ASN A 442 -7.27 16.95 -0.84
C ASN A 442 -6.81 16.06 -1.99
N ARG A 443 -6.47 16.68 -3.13
CA ARG A 443 -5.90 16.01 -4.29
C ARG A 443 -4.50 16.55 -4.54
N VAL A 444 -3.52 15.86 -3.96
CA VAL A 444 -2.10 16.09 -4.26
C VAL A 444 -1.83 15.67 -5.69
N ILE A 445 -1.17 16.52 -6.48
CA ILE A 445 -0.88 16.26 -7.89
C ILE A 445 0.29 17.12 -8.34
N TYR A 446 0.98 16.71 -9.40
CA TYR A 446 2.06 17.48 -10.00
C TYR A 446 1.54 18.79 -10.59
N GLU A 447 2.42 19.77 -10.78
CA GLU A 447 2.04 21.05 -11.36
C GLU A 447 1.48 20.90 -12.78
N GLY A 448 0.37 21.58 -13.07
CA GLY A 448 -0.35 21.41 -14.32
C GLY A 448 -1.69 22.14 -14.35
N ALA A 449 -2.36 22.05 -15.50
CA ALA A 449 -3.74 22.52 -15.69
C ALA A 449 -4.64 21.30 -15.89
N TYR A 450 -5.71 21.21 -15.11
CA TYR A 450 -6.54 20.02 -14.98
C TYR A 450 -8.02 20.34 -15.10
N ASP A 451 -8.76 19.47 -15.79
CA ASP A 451 -10.22 19.50 -15.80
C ASP A 451 -10.74 18.58 -14.68
N VAL A 452 -11.39 19.16 -13.68
CA VAL A 452 -11.78 18.45 -12.46
C VAL A 452 -13.28 18.24 -12.44
N ARG A 453 -13.71 16.97 -12.35
CA ARG A 453 -15.10 16.57 -12.18
C ARG A 453 -15.40 16.31 -10.71
N TYR A 454 -16.48 16.92 -10.23
CA TYR A 454 -17.07 16.69 -8.92
C TYR A 454 -18.41 15.98 -9.09
N SER A 455 -18.60 14.85 -8.41
CA SER A 455 -19.84 14.06 -8.47
C SER A 455 -20.23 13.50 -7.11
N ALA A 456 -21.54 13.41 -6.84
CA ALA A 456 -22.06 12.76 -5.64
C ALA A 456 -23.39 12.06 -5.99
N PRO A 457 -23.73 10.92 -5.35
CA PRO A 457 -24.99 10.23 -5.60
C PRO A 457 -26.22 11.13 -5.42
N GLY A 458 -27.06 11.25 -6.45
CA GLY A 458 -28.26 12.12 -6.43
C GLY A 458 -28.01 13.59 -6.77
N TYR A 459 -26.78 13.97 -7.13
CA TYR A 459 -26.41 15.32 -7.52
C TYR A 459 -25.99 15.38 -8.99
N ILE A 460 -26.24 16.52 -9.63
CA ILE A 460 -25.74 16.79 -10.98
C ILE A 460 -24.22 17.03 -10.89
N SER A 461 -23.42 16.23 -11.60
CA SER A 461 -21.98 16.40 -11.63
C SER A 461 -21.58 17.74 -12.24
N LYS A 462 -20.49 18.32 -11.72
CA LYS A 462 -19.95 19.60 -12.17
C LYS A 462 -18.51 19.42 -12.62
N ILE A 463 -18.16 20.00 -13.77
CA ILE A 463 -16.79 20.02 -14.28
C ILE A 463 -16.29 21.46 -14.15
N ILE A 464 -15.09 21.62 -13.63
CA ILE A 464 -14.36 22.88 -13.58
C ILE A 464 -13.11 22.69 -14.43
N GLU A 465 -13.07 23.41 -15.55
CA GLU A 465 -12.00 23.34 -16.55
C GLU A 465 -10.83 24.25 -16.13
N ASP A 466 -9.62 23.94 -16.61
CA ASP A 466 -8.41 24.75 -16.45
C ASP A 466 -8.04 25.05 -14.97
N VAL A 467 -8.23 24.10 -14.06
CA VAL A 467 -7.78 24.23 -12.65
C VAL A 467 -6.27 24.10 -12.60
N ILE A 468 -5.60 25.15 -12.16
CA ILE A 468 -4.13 25.17 -12.03
C ILE A 468 -3.73 24.55 -10.70
N ALA A 469 -2.84 23.55 -10.73
CA ALA A 469 -2.14 23.05 -9.55
C ALA A 469 -0.64 23.39 -9.68
N ASP A 470 -0.01 23.69 -8.55
CA ASP A 470 1.39 24.10 -8.46
C ASP A 470 2.07 23.31 -7.33
N ASN A 471 3.31 22.85 -7.54
CA ASN A 471 3.97 21.87 -6.66
C ASN A 471 4.22 22.32 -5.21
N LYS A 472 4.19 23.63 -4.91
CA LYS A 472 4.42 24.17 -3.55
C LYS A 472 3.37 25.20 -3.14
N SER A 473 2.17 25.09 -3.71
CA SER A 473 1.04 25.90 -3.32
C SER A 473 -0.27 25.14 -3.44
N THR A 474 -1.27 25.68 -2.77
CA THR A 474 -2.61 25.11 -2.74
C THR A 474 -3.54 25.91 -3.63
N THR A 475 -4.25 25.21 -4.50
CA THR A 475 -5.41 25.76 -5.19
C THR A 475 -6.66 25.38 -4.41
N VAL A 476 -7.25 26.37 -3.74
CA VAL A 476 -8.49 26.18 -2.96
C VAL A 476 -9.69 26.32 -3.89
N LEU A 477 -10.52 25.28 -3.97
CA LEU A 477 -11.66 25.17 -4.86
C LEU A 477 -12.84 24.52 -4.14
N ASP A 478 -13.67 25.36 -3.52
CA ASP A 478 -14.94 24.96 -2.93
C ASP A 478 -16.02 24.79 -4.01
N VAL A 479 -16.81 23.72 -3.91
CA VAL A 479 -17.76 23.33 -4.95
C VAL A 479 -19.13 23.01 -4.37
N GLU A 480 -20.13 23.76 -4.81
CA GLU A 480 -21.54 23.40 -4.56
C GLU A 480 -22.08 22.51 -5.68
N LEU A 481 -22.71 21.39 -5.30
CA LEU A 481 -23.44 20.49 -6.20
C LEU A 481 -24.95 20.69 -6.06
N VAL A 482 -25.66 20.58 -7.19
CA VAL A 482 -27.11 20.77 -7.23
C VAL A 482 -27.80 19.42 -7.10
N TYR A 483 -28.61 19.26 -6.04
CA TYR A 483 -29.43 18.07 -5.86
C TYR A 483 -30.38 17.90 -7.06
N GLN A 484 -30.37 16.71 -7.65
CA GLN A 484 -31.24 16.38 -8.75
C GLN A 484 -32.65 16.07 -8.21
N PHE A 485 -33.56 17.04 -8.27
CA PHE A 485 -34.99 16.84 -7.99
C PHE A 485 -35.62 15.88 -9.03
N SER A 486 -35.48 14.57 -8.82
CA SER A 486 -36.18 13.57 -9.62
C SER A 486 -37.53 13.21 -8.99
N ASN A 487 -38.57 13.99 -9.27
CA ASN A 487 -39.96 13.48 -9.25
C ASN A 487 -40.28 12.65 -10.50
N ILE A 488 -39.28 12.36 -11.32
CA ILE A 488 -39.28 11.35 -12.37
C ILE A 488 -37.89 10.71 -12.26
N GLY A 489 -37.80 9.55 -11.61
CA GLY A 489 -36.53 8.83 -11.48
C GLY A 489 -35.93 8.65 -12.87
N GLU A 490 -34.68 9.05 -13.04
CA GLU A 490 -33.89 8.46 -14.11
C GLU A 490 -33.83 6.96 -13.83
N PRO A 491 -34.20 6.10 -14.80
CA PRO A 491 -34.08 4.68 -14.58
C PRO A 491 -32.61 4.37 -14.40
N GLU A 492 -32.25 3.79 -13.25
CA GLU A 492 -31.00 3.07 -13.02
C GLU A 492 -30.50 2.47 -14.34
N PRO A 493 -29.32 2.87 -14.85
CA PRO A 493 -28.82 2.39 -16.12
C PRO A 493 -28.75 0.87 -16.05
N ILE A 494 -29.50 0.19 -16.93
CA ILE A 494 -29.49 -1.27 -16.95
C ILE A 494 -28.10 -1.72 -17.37
N GLN A 495 -27.42 -2.41 -16.45
CA GLN A 495 -26.16 -3.09 -16.74
C GLN A 495 -26.43 -4.30 -17.65
N ILE A 496 -26.37 -4.07 -18.96
CA ILE A 496 -26.35 -5.15 -19.95
C ILE A 496 -24.92 -5.35 -20.46
N ARG A 497 -24.50 -6.61 -20.55
CA ARG A 497 -23.23 -6.98 -21.21
C ARG A 497 -23.52 -7.61 -22.55
N ILE A 498 -22.91 -7.08 -23.60
CA ILE A 498 -23.02 -7.58 -24.97
C ILE A 498 -21.69 -8.23 -25.33
N PHE A 499 -21.72 -9.48 -25.81
CA PHE A 499 -20.51 -10.17 -26.24
C PHE A 499 -20.77 -11.16 -27.38
N PRO A 500 -19.92 -11.22 -28.41
CA PRO A 500 -18.84 -10.26 -28.70
C PRO A 500 -19.40 -8.95 -29.29
N ASN A 501 -18.72 -7.83 -29.04
CA ASN A 501 -18.94 -6.55 -29.73
C ASN A 501 -17.56 -5.90 -29.96
N PRO A 502 -17.02 -5.86 -31.19
CA PRO A 502 -17.68 -6.17 -32.46
C PRO A 502 -18.10 -7.63 -32.63
N VAL A 503 -19.26 -7.85 -33.28
CA VAL A 503 -19.82 -9.15 -33.62
C VAL A 503 -19.11 -9.71 -34.85
N THR A 504 -18.31 -10.76 -34.66
CA THR A 504 -17.52 -11.41 -35.73
C THR A 504 -18.13 -12.72 -36.24
N SER A 505 -19.29 -13.12 -35.70
CA SER A 505 -20.01 -14.35 -36.06
C SER A 505 -21.47 -14.04 -36.43
N ASN A 506 -22.26 -15.07 -36.73
CA ASN A 506 -23.70 -14.90 -37.02
C ASN A 506 -24.54 -14.54 -35.78
N TYR A 507 -23.97 -14.56 -34.57
CA TYR A 507 -24.70 -14.26 -33.35
C TYR A 507 -23.89 -13.45 -32.34
N PHE A 508 -24.60 -12.76 -31.45
CA PHE A 508 -24.04 -12.20 -30.23
C PHE A 508 -24.97 -12.50 -29.05
N LYS A 509 -24.43 -12.36 -27.84
CA LYS A 509 -25.12 -12.64 -26.59
C LYS A 509 -25.34 -11.36 -25.80
N ILE A 510 -26.52 -11.24 -25.22
CA ILE A 510 -26.86 -10.21 -24.23
C ILE A 510 -27.01 -10.90 -22.88
N LYS A 511 -26.30 -10.41 -21.86
CA LYS A 511 -26.54 -10.77 -20.45
C LYS A 511 -27.17 -9.56 -19.75
N ALA A 512 -28.29 -9.78 -19.09
CA ALA A 512 -28.98 -8.78 -18.27
C ALA A 512 -29.48 -9.43 -16.99
N GLU A 513 -29.27 -8.78 -15.83
CA GLU A 513 -29.68 -9.32 -14.53
C GLU A 513 -31.19 -9.49 -14.42
N ASP A 514 -31.95 -8.50 -14.91
CA ASP A 514 -33.42 -8.48 -14.89
C ASP A 514 -34.08 -9.32 -16.02
N GLY A 515 -33.27 -10.06 -16.79
CA GLY A 515 -33.74 -10.86 -17.92
C GLY A 515 -34.13 -10.04 -19.15
N VAL A 516 -33.77 -10.53 -20.34
CA VAL A 516 -34.10 -9.88 -21.61
C VAL A 516 -35.54 -10.19 -21.99
N LYS A 517 -36.34 -9.16 -22.26
CA LYS A 517 -37.73 -9.27 -22.70
C LYS A 517 -37.89 -8.97 -24.19
N GLU A 518 -37.20 -7.97 -24.68
CA GLU A 518 -37.28 -7.56 -26.08
C GLU A 518 -35.94 -7.02 -26.56
N VAL A 519 -35.61 -7.29 -27.82
CA VAL A 519 -34.45 -6.74 -28.51
C VAL A 519 -34.89 -6.16 -29.84
N GLN A 520 -34.45 -4.93 -30.12
CA GLN A 520 -34.64 -4.24 -31.39
C GLN A 520 -33.29 -3.73 -31.90
N ILE A 521 -33.02 -3.84 -33.20
CA ILE A 521 -31.80 -3.30 -33.83
C ILE A 521 -32.21 -2.33 -34.92
N TYR A 522 -31.62 -1.15 -34.91
CA TYR A 522 -31.81 -0.09 -35.89
C TYR A 522 -30.52 0.16 -36.67
N ASN A 523 -30.64 0.45 -37.96
CA ASN A 523 -29.51 0.98 -38.73
C ASN A 523 -29.28 2.48 -38.40
N LEU A 524 -28.19 3.06 -38.89
CA LEU A 524 -27.84 4.47 -38.62
C LEU A 524 -28.82 5.50 -39.22
N SER A 525 -29.69 5.10 -40.16
CA SER A 525 -30.79 5.95 -40.62
C SER A 525 -32.04 5.90 -39.73
N GLY A 526 -31.98 5.14 -38.62
CA GLY A 526 -33.09 4.95 -37.68
C GLY A 526 -34.15 3.93 -38.13
N ALA A 527 -33.89 3.15 -39.17
CA ALA A 527 -34.81 2.10 -39.62
C ALA A 527 -34.62 0.83 -38.80
N LEU A 528 -35.71 0.27 -38.29
CA LEU A 528 -35.72 -1.01 -37.58
C LEU A 528 -35.37 -2.15 -38.55
N VAL A 529 -34.31 -2.89 -38.27
CA VAL A 529 -33.80 -3.99 -39.10
C VAL A 529 -33.90 -5.37 -38.44
N TYR A 530 -34.10 -5.42 -37.11
CA TYR A 530 -34.31 -6.65 -36.36
C TYR A 530 -35.21 -6.41 -35.16
N MET A 531 -36.07 -7.36 -34.82
CA MET A 531 -36.85 -7.36 -33.58
C MET A 531 -37.09 -8.81 -33.13
N ASN A 532 -36.93 -9.07 -31.83
CA ASN A 532 -37.30 -10.35 -31.24
C ASN A 532 -37.73 -10.20 -29.77
N GLN A 533 -38.58 -11.12 -29.32
CA GLN A 533 -39.12 -11.18 -27.95
C GLN A 533 -38.55 -12.39 -27.22
N PHE A 534 -38.29 -12.23 -25.92
CA PHE A 534 -37.67 -13.24 -25.08
C PHE A 534 -38.50 -13.46 -23.81
N PRO A 535 -38.49 -14.68 -23.23
CA PRO A 535 -39.30 -14.99 -22.06
C PRO A 535 -38.83 -14.28 -20.77
N GLY A 536 -37.76 -13.48 -20.81
CA GLY A 536 -37.09 -12.94 -19.63
C GLY A 536 -35.90 -13.77 -19.17
N ASP A 537 -35.22 -14.47 -20.08
CA ASP A 537 -34.00 -15.20 -19.75
C ASP A 537 -32.87 -14.19 -19.43
N PRO A 538 -32.10 -14.37 -18.35
CA PRO A 538 -30.89 -13.58 -18.07
C PRO A 538 -29.86 -13.57 -19.20
N ARG A 539 -29.96 -14.49 -20.16
CA ARG A 539 -29.08 -14.60 -21.33
C ARG A 539 -29.91 -14.78 -22.61
N ALA A 540 -29.80 -13.83 -23.54
CA ALA A 540 -30.41 -13.91 -24.87
C ALA A 540 -29.34 -14.05 -25.96
N TYR A 541 -29.59 -14.93 -26.94
CA TYR A 541 -28.76 -15.06 -28.14
C TYR A 541 -29.48 -14.44 -29.33
N ILE A 542 -28.79 -13.53 -30.02
CA ILE A 542 -29.34 -12.73 -31.13
C ILE A 542 -28.65 -13.17 -32.41
N ASP A 543 -29.43 -13.73 -33.34
CA ASP A 543 -28.96 -14.09 -34.69
C ASP A 543 -29.03 -12.86 -35.60
N VAL A 544 -27.86 -12.45 -36.10
CA VAL A 544 -27.66 -11.31 -37.02
C VAL A 544 -27.16 -11.75 -38.40
N SER A 545 -27.30 -13.04 -38.75
CA SER A 545 -26.88 -13.60 -40.05
C SER A 545 -27.52 -12.90 -41.26
N THR A 546 -28.63 -12.20 -41.08
CA THR A 546 -29.31 -11.42 -42.13
C THR A 546 -28.87 -9.96 -42.21
N LEU A 547 -28.12 -9.44 -41.24
CA LEU A 547 -27.66 -8.04 -41.19
C LEU A 547 -26.29 -7.87 -41.84
N SER A 548 -26.13 -6.87 -42.71
CA SER A 548 -24.85 -6.57 -43.36
C SER A 548 -23.79 -6.09 -42.35
N ALA A 549 -22.51 -6.11 -42.73
CA ALA A 549 -21.46 -5.52 -41.91
C ALA A 549 -21.69 -4.00 -41.77
N GLY A 550 -21.46 -3.46 -40.57
CA GLY A 550 -21.70 -2.06 -40.25
C GLY A 550 -22.04 -1.80 -38.79
N SER A 551 -22.24 -0.52 -38.45
CA SER A 551 -22.68 -0.08 -37.13
C SER A 551 -24.20 -0.01 -37.02
N TYR A 552 -24.73 -0.44 -35.88
CA TYR A 552 -26.15 -0.47 -35.57
C TYR A 552 -26.40 0.03 -34.15
N ILE A 553 -27.64 0.47 -33.88
CA ILE A 553 -28.13 0.84 -32.55
C ILE A 553 -29.00 -0.31 -32.03
N LEU A 554 -28.62 -0.88 -30.90
CA LEU A 554 -29.34 -1.95 -30.22
C LEU A 554 -30.16 -1.36 -29.07
N HIS A 555 -31.46 -1.66 -29.05
CA HIS A 555 -32.33 -1.43 -27.90
C HIS A 555 -32.65 -2.76 -27.22
N VAL A 556 -32.47 -2.84 -25.91
CA VAL A 556 -32.77 -4.02 -25.09
C VAL A 556 -33.72 -3.64 -23.96
N LYS A 557 -34.86 -4.32 -23.88
CA LYS A 557 -35.83 -4.15 -22.80
C LYS A 557 -35.66 -5.24 -21.74
N THR A 558 -35.55 -4.85 -20.47
CA THR A 558 -35.47 -5.76 -19.32
C THR A 558 -36.51 -5.32 -18.28
N GLY A 559 -37.43 -6.21 -17.90
CA GLY A 559 -38.59 -5.81 -17.08
C GLY A 559 -39.33 -4.59 -17.64
N ASN A 560 -39.32 -3.48 -16.89
CA ASN A 560 -39.91 -2.18 -17.27
C ASN A 560 -38.88 -1.14 -17.78
N LYS A 561 -37.60 -1.51 -17.92
CA LYS A 561 -36.49 -0.61 -18.27
C LYS A 561 -36.02 -0.85 -19.72
N LEU A 562 -35.40 0.16 -20.35
CA LEU A 562 -34.84 0.11 -21.70
C LEU A 562 -33.35 0.53 -21.71
N SER A 563 -32.47 -0.24 -22.36
CA SER A 563 -31.06 0.09 -22.55
C SER A 563 -30.74 0.25 -24.04
N THR A 564 -29.86 1.19 -24.36
CA THR A 564 -29.42 1.48 -25.74
C THR A 564 -27.92 1.37 -25.84
N GLN A 565 -27.40 0.56 -26.76
CA GLN A 565 -25.96 0.42 -27.00
C GLN A 565 -25.65 0.35 -28.50
N LYS A 566 -24.45 0.82 -28.89
CA LYS A 566 -23.93 0.60 -30.24
C LYS A 566 -23.42 -0.82 -30.37
N ILE A 567 -23.79 -1.51 -31.44
CA ILE A 567 -23.17 -2.77 -31.84
C ILE A 567 -22.53 -2.62 -33.22
N GLU A 568 -21.39 -3.26 -33.40
CA GLU A 568 -20.68 -3.29 -34.68
C GLU A 568 -20.65 -4.73 -35.20
N ILE A 569 -21.08 -4.94 -36.44
CA ILE A 569 -21.03 -6.25 -37.10
C ILE A 569 -19.89 -6.23 -38.10
N ILE A 570 -18.92 -7.10 -37.91
CA ILE A 570 -17.77 -7.29 -38.80
C ILE A 570 -17.86 -8.70 -39.37
N ARG A 571 -17.84 -8.82 -40.69
CA ARG A 571 -17.96 -10.11 -41.41
C ARG A 571 -16.67 -10.51 -42.09
#